data_AF-A0A103XI45-F1
#
_entry.id   AF-A0A103XI45-F1
#
_cell.length_a   1.000
_cell.length_b   1.000
_cell.length_c   1.000
_cell.angle_alpha   90.00
_cell.angle_beta   90.00
_cell.angle_gamma   90.00
#
_symmetry.space_group_name_H-M   'P 1'
#
loop_
_entity.id
_entity.type
_entity.pdbx_description
1 polymer ?
#
loop_
_entity_poly.entity_id
_entity_poly.type
_entity_poly.pdbx_seq_one_letter_code
_entity_poly.pdbx_strand_id
1 'polypeptide(L)'
;MKQHQPQYFSIHGITYEIRVVNGFTNNSSLPLVIWCASQDANIGGRALQEGDDFSWDARISFWTANPAFSCTMKWDRTRKKFEAFQVHRDRPRCRLLRKCSWLVKEDGFYFSNDESNWVKDFSWL
;
A
#
# COMPACT_ATOMS: atom_id res chain seq x y z
N MET A 1 16.55 29.44 -9.45
CA MET A 1 17.35 28.32 -9.95
C MET A 1 16.74 27.03 -9.42
N LYS A 2 16.10 26.24 -10.28
CA LYS A 2 15.47 24.96 -9.87
C LYS A 2 16.59 23.94 -9.70
N GLN A 3 16.96 23.65 -8.46
CA GLN A 3 17.94 22.61 -8.17
C GLN A 3 17.31 21.26 -8.53
N HIS A 4 17.73 20.69 -9.66
CA HIS A 4 17.58 19.28 -9.93
C HIS A 4 18.46 18.54 -8.93
N GLN A 5 17.83 17.89 -7.95
CA GLN A 5 18.55 16.99 -7.05
C GLN A 5 18.70 15.64 -7.74
N PRO A 6 19.93 15.21 -8.09
CA PRO A 6 20.16 13.93 -8.74
C PRO A 6 19.79 12.79 -7.80
N GLN A 7 19.18 11.73 -8.35
CA GLN A 7 18.75 10.56 -7.60
C GLN A 7 19.91 9.95 -6.83
N TYR A 8 19.94 10.20 -5.52
CA TYR A 8 20.89 9.59 -4.59
C TYR A 8 20.66 8.07 -4.60
N PHE A 9 21.53 7.34 -5.30
CA PHE A 9 21.80 5.94 -4.99
C PHE A 9 22.45 5.92 -3.60
N SER A 10 21.63 5.81 -2.55
CA SER A 10 22.14 5.60 -1.20
C SER A 10 22.60 4.14 -1.06
N ILE A 11 23.83 3.97 -0.59
CA ILE A 11 24.49 2.73 -0.12
C ILE A 11 23.69 1.91 0.92
N HIS A 12 22.43 2.28 1.21
CA HIS A 12 21.63 1.80 2.34
C HIS A 12 20.20 1.30 1.98
N GLY A 13 19.92 0.96 0.72
CA GLY A 13 18.65 0.34 0.30
C GLY A 13 17.72 1.23 -0.53
N ILE A 14 16.62 0.64 -1.02
CA ILE A 14 15.58 1.32 -1.82
C ILE A 14 14.32 1.47 -0.97
N THR A 15 13.75 2.67 -0.90
CA THR A 15 12.48 2.92 -0.20
C THR A 15 11.32 2.91 -1.19
N TYR A 16 10.21 2.25 -0.82
CA TYR A 16 8.92 2.32 -1.50
C TYR A 16 7.88 2.93 -0.57
N GLU A 17 7.09 3.86 -1.07
CA GLU A 17 5.88 4.35 -0.42
C GLU A 17 4.75 3.37 -0.72
N ILE A 18 4.15 2.81 0.32
CA ILE A 18 2.97 1.95 0.21
C ILE A 18 1.79 2.71 0.77
N ARG A 19 0.71 2.79 0.01
CA ARG A 19 -0.48 3.56 0.38
C ARG A 19 -1.74 2.75 0.13
N VAL A 20 -2.66 2.77 1.08
CA VAL A 20 -3.98 2.15 0.96
C VAL A 20 -5.04 3.22 1.18
N VAL A 21 -5.87 3.45 0.16
CA VAL A 21 -6.89 4.50 0.13
C VAL A 21 -8.26 3.85 0.22
N ASN A 22 -9.12 4.41 1.08
CA ASN A 22 -10.54 4.08 1.07
C ASN A 22 -11.23 4.81 -0.09
N GLY A 23 -11.56 4.05 -1.13
CA GLY A 23 -12.21 4.53 -2.36
C GLY A 23 -13.72 4.31 -2.39
N PHE A 24 -14.35 4.07 -1.25
CA PHE A 24 -15.79 3.89 -1.15
C PHE A 24 -16.48 5.21 -1.46
N THR A 25 -17.69 5.16 -2.01
CA THR A 25 -18.45 6.37 -2.43
C THR A 25 -19.89 6.38 -1.93
N ASN A 26 -20.28 5.34 -1.19
CA ASN A 26 -21.63 5.17 -0.69
C ASN A 26 -21.96 6.06 0.52
N ASN A 27 -21.07 6.98 0.93
CA ASN A 27 -21.24 7.85 2.10
C ASN A 27 -21.61 7.08 3.38
N SER A 28 -21.06 5.88 3.56
CA SER A 28 -21.29 5.09 4.76
C SER A 28 -20.59 5.71 5.96
N SER A 29 -21.29 5.84 7.10
CA SER A 29 -20.67 6.18 8.38
C SER A 29 -19.76 5.07 8.93
N LEU A 30 -19.74 3.91 8.26
CA LEU A 30 -18.97 2.75 8.69
C LEU A 30 -17.52 2.85 8.19
N PRO A 31 -16.53 2.94 9.08
CA PRO A 31 -15.15 3.06 8.65
C PRO A 31 -14.61 1.76 8.06
N LEU A 32 -13.74 1.91 7.06
CA LEU A 32 -12.89 0.83 6.58
C LEU A 32 -11.69 0.70 7.53
N VAL A 33 -11.63 -0.40 8.29
CA VAL A 33 -10.54 -0.61 9.26
C VAL A 33 -9.41 -1.36 8.59
N ILE A 34 -8.19 -0.82 8.68
CA ILE A 34 -6.96 -1.43 8.20
C ILE A 34 -6.02 -1.74 9.36
N TRP A 35 -5.35 -2.90 9.30
CA TRP A 35 -4.27 -3.25 10.20
C TRP A 35 -3.16 -3.96 9.42
N CYS A 36 -1.93 -3.43 9.49
CA CYS A 36 -0.80 -3.93 8.71
C CYS A 36 0.39 -4.31 9.58
N ALA A 37 1.12 -5.32 9.12
CA ALA A 37 2.35 -5.78 9.73
C ALA A 37 3.30 -6.35 8.67
N SER A 38 4.57 -6.42 9.02
CA SER A 38 5.59 -7.22 8.35
C SER A 38 5.96 -8.42 9.23
N GLN A 39 6.91 -9.25 8.78
CA GLN A 39 7.41 -10.37 9.58
C GLN A 39 7.97 -9.93 10.94
N ASP A 40 8.71 -8.81 10.96
CA ASP A 40 9.50 -8.39 12.12
C ASP A 40 8.95 -7.13 12.82
N ALA A 41 7.97 -6.46 12.21
CA ALA A 41 7.46 -5.18 12.72
C ALA A 41 5.96 -5.01 12.50
N ASN A 42 5.28 -4.53 13.53
CA ASN A 42 3.91 -4.03 13.44
C ASN A 42 3.93 -2.61 12.83
N ILE A 43 3.16 -2.39 11.77
CA ILE A 43 3.00 -1.06 11.16
C ILE A 43 1.90 -0.29 11.89
N GLY A 44 0.91 -1.02 12.42
CA GLY A 44 -0.24 -0.47 13.12
C GLY A 44 -1.51 -0.55 12.28
N GLY A 45 -2.51 0.24 12.66
CA GLY A 45 -3.78 0.25 11.96
C GLY A 45 -4.58 1.51 12.23
N ARG A 46 -5.60 1.72 11.40
CA ARG A 46 -6.42 2.93 11.37
C ARG A 46 -7.85 2.59 10.94
N ALA A 47 -8.80 3.39 11.40
CA ALA A 47 -10.14 3.45 10.82
C ALA A 47 -10.15 4.56 9.77
N LEU A 48 -10.46 4.22 8.51
CA LEU A 48 -10.45 5.13 7.37
C LEU A 48 -11.89 5.50 7.02
N GLN A 49 -12.20 6.80 7.01
CA GLN A 49 -13.43 7.33 6.42
C GLN A 49 -13.31 7.38 4.90
N GLU A 50 -14.39 7.73 4.21
CA GLU A 50 -14.37 7.93 2.75
C GLU A 50 -13.27 8.92 2.35
N GLY A 51 -12.40 8.51 1.41
CA GLY A 51 -11.26 9.30 0.94
C GLY A 51 -10.02 9.29 1.83
N ASP A 52 -10.10 8.80 3.07
CA ASP A 52 -8.93 8.66 3.94
C ASP A 52 -7.95 7.61 3.40
N ASP A 53 -6.68 7.75 3.78
CA ASP A 53 -5.65 6.77 3.47
C ASP A 53 -4.78 6.39 4.68
N PHE A 54 -4.07 5.28 4.50
CA PHE A 54 -3.05 4.77 5.40
C PHE A 54 -1.79 4.47 4.59
N SER A 55 -0.68 5.11 4.93
CA SER A 55 0.59 4.95 4.21
C SER A 55 1.78 4.77 5.13
N TRP A 56 2.81 4.12 4.61
CA TRP A 56 4.09 3.95 5.27
C TRP A 56 5.21 3.73 4.24
N ASP A 57 6.44 3.95 4.67
CA ASP A 57 7.63 3.69 3.87
C ASP A 57 8.22 2.32 4.17
N ALA A 58 8.41 1.52 3.12
CA ALA A 58 9.12 0.24 3.17
C ALA A 58 10.54 0.40 2.66
N ARG A 59 11.51 0.30 3.57
CA ARG A 59 12.94 0.32 3.23
C ARG A 59 13.46 -1.08 2.96
N ILE A 60 13.85 -1.33 1.71
CA ILE A 60 14.39 -2.61 1.25
C ILE A 60 15.91 -2.54 1.26
N SER A 61 16.54 -3.18 2.25
CA SER A 61 17.99 -3.32 2.31
C SER A 61 18.46 -4.56 1.56
N PHE A 62 19.73 -4.61 1.14
CA PHE A 62 20.34 -5.79 0.51
C PHE A 62 20.40 -7.01 1.44
N TRP A 63 20.33 -6.80 2.76
CA TRP A 63 20.45 -7.84 3.77
C TRP A 63 19.09 -8.33 4.30
N THR A 64 18.00 -7.64 3.96
CA THR A 64 16.65 -8.05 4.35
C THR A 64 16.17 -9.15 3.41
N ALA A 65 16.07 -10.37 3.91
CA ALA A 65 15.49 -11.48 3.15
C ALA A 65 13.99 -11.22 2.93
N ASN A 66 13.64 -10.80 1.72
CA ASN A 66 12.27 -10.81 1.19
C ASN A 66 11.21 -10.10 2.05
N PRO A 67 11.33 -8.78 2.30
CA PRO A 67 10.34 -8.05 3.06
C PRO A 67 8.96 -8.12 2.39
N ALA A 68 7.98 -8.52 3.19
CA ALA A 68 6.57 -8.54 2.85
C ALA A 68 5.78 -7.79 3.91
N PHE A 69 4.80 -7.02 3.46
CA PHE A 69 3.89 -6.24 4.28
C PHE A 69 2.47 -6.68 3.98
N SER A 70 1.84 -7.25 5.00
CA SER A 70 0.52 -7.83 4.93
C SER A 70 -0.46 -6.96 5.69
N CYS A 71 -1.62 -6.71 5.09
CA CYS A 71 -2.68 -5.90 5.67
C CYS A 71 -3.95 -6.72 5.79
N THR A 72 -4.68 -6.47 6.86
CA THR A 72 -6.03 -6.98 7.05
C THR A 72 -7.00 -5.81 6.97
N MET A 73 -7.91 -5.87 6.02
CA MET A 73 -9.03 -4.95 5.90
C MET A 73 -10.27 -5.55 6.52
N LYS A 74 -11.05 -4.72 7.21
CA LYS A 74 -12.37 -5.04 7.70
C LYS A 74 -13.35 -3.95 7.31
N TRP A 75 -14.44 -4.36 6.67
CA TRP A 75 -15.58 -3.53 6.36
C TRP A 75 -16.85 -4.29 6.74
N ASP A 76 -17.63 -3.73 7.67
CA ASP A 76 -18.78 -4.40 8.27
C ASP A 76 -18.43 -5.80 8.81
N ARG A 77 -19.04 -6.84 8.24
CA ARG A 77 -18.81 -8.26 8.56
C ARG A 77 -17.74 -8.88 7.67
N THR A 78 -17.32 -8.19 6.62
CA THR A 78 -16.33 -8.67 5.66
C THR A 78 -14.92 -8.39 6.18
N ARG A 79 -14.05 -9.39 6.10
CA ARG A 79 -12.64 -9.28 6.45
C ARG A 79 -11.80 -9.93 5.35
N LYS A 80 -10.78 -9.23 4.85
CA LYS A 80 -9.83 -9.78 3.89
C LYS A 80 -8.41 -9.45 4.29
N LYS A 81 -7.53 -10.46 4.26
CA LYS A 81 -6.09 -10.28 4.37
C LYS A 81 -5.49 -10.23 2.97
N PHE A 82 -4.58 -9.31 2.72
CA PHE A 82 -3.86 -9.19 1.46
C PHE A 82 -2.43 -8.72 1.68
N GLU A 83 -1.56 -9.04 0.74
CA GLU A 83 -0.18 -8.56 0.75
C GLU A 83 -0.12 -7.20 0.07
N ALA A 84 -0.01 -6.13 0.86
CA ALA A 84 0.09 -4.76 0.35
C ALA A 84 1.43 -4.50 -0.35
N PHE A 85 2.49 -5.19 0.07
CA PHE A 85 3.77 -5.17 -0.62
C PHE A 85 4.53 -6.48 -0.47
N GLN A 86 5.11 -6.98 -1.56
CA GLN A 86 6.08 -8.08 -1.56
C GLN A 86 7.22 -7.73 -2.49
N VAL A 87 8.47 -7.79 -2.01
CA VAL A 87 9.62 -7.31 -2.79
C VAL A 87 9.73 -7.94 -4.18
N HIS A 88 9.50 -9.25 -4.32
CA HIS A 88 9.64 -9.93 -5.61
C HIS A 88 8.55 -9.53 -6.61
N ARG A 89 7.34 -9.28 -6.13
CA ARG A 89 6.19 -8.88 -6.95
C ARG A 89 6.25 -7.39 -7.28
N ASP A 90 6.53 -6.55 -6.30
CA ASP A 90 6.26 -5.11 -6.40
C ASP A 90 7.48 -4.26 -6.72
N ARG A 91 8.70 -4.76 -6.49
CA ARG A 91 9.93 -4.08 -6.97
C ARG A 91 9.88 -3.77 -8.47
N PRO A 92 9.53 -4.71 -9.37
CA PRO A 92 9.38 -4.36 -10.79
C PRO A 92 8.13 -3.49 -11.04
N ARG A 93 7.03 -3.74 -10.32
CA ARG A 93 5.73 -3.07 -10.50
C ARG A 93 5.78 -1.58 -10.15
N CYS A 94 6.50 -1.21 -9.10
CA CYS A 94 6.55 0.15 -8.55
C CYS A 94 7.87 0.89 -8.86
N ARG A 95 8.76 0.31 -9.67
CA ARG A 95 10.15 0.75 -9.85
C ARG A 95 10.31 2.24 -10.17
N LEU A 96 9.46 2.77 -11.05
CA LEU A 96 9.62 4.11 -11.63
C LEU A 96 9.35 5.22 -10.61
N LEU A 97 8.21 5.16 -9.93
CA LEU A 97 7.77 6.18 -8.99
C LEU A 97 8.03 5.80 -7.53
N ARG A 98 8.46 4.56 -7.27
CA ARG A 98 8.61 3.97 -5.93
C ARG A 98 7.33 4.02 -5.10
N LYS A 99 6.18 4.07 -5.77
CA LYS A 99 4.85 4.07 -5.16
C LYS A 99 4.12 2.78 -5.49
N CYS A 100 3.52 2.17 -4.47
CA CYS A 100 2.64 1.02 -4.59
C CYS A 100 1.33 1.36 -3.87
N SER A 101 0.33 1.79 -4.63
CA SER A 101 -0.93 2.28 -4.08
C SER A 101 -2.06 1.29 -4.32
N TRP A 102 -2.90 1.14 -3.30
CA TRP A 102 -4.10 0.33 -3.33
C TRP A 102 -5.32 1.23 -3.12
N LEU A 103 -6.29 1.16 -4.03
CA LEU A 103 -7.59 1.81 -3.90
C LEU A 103 -8.61 0.71 -3.60
N VAL A 104 -9.15 0.74 -2.38
CA VAL A 104 -10.09 -0.28 -1.91
C VAL A 104 -11.50 0.25 -2.12
N LYS A 105 -12.31 -0.49 -2.88
CA LYS A 105 -13.69 -0.17 -3.23
C LYS A 105 -14.63 -1.27 -2.77
N GLU A 106 -15.93 -1.01 -2.84
CA GLU A 106 -16.98 -1.93 -2.43
C GLU A 106 -16.90 -3.27 -3.19
N ASP A 107 -16.40 -3.25 -4.44
CA ASP A 107 -16.31 -4.41 -5.31
C ASP A 107 -14.93 -5.09 -5.31
N GLY A 108 -13.90 -4.48 -4.70
CA GLY A 108 -12.57 -5.08 -4.59
C GLY A 108 -11.42 -4.11 -4.44
N PHE A 109 -10.24 -4.62 -4.75
CA PHE A 109 -8.95 -3.99 -4.50
C PHE A 109 -8.30 -3.66 -5.84
N TYR A 110 -8.00 -2.39 -6.04
CA TYR A 110 -7.38 -1.88 -7.24
C TYR A 110 -5.97 -1.45 -6.92
N PHE A 111 -5.04 -1.73 -7.81
CA PHE A 111 -3.66 -1.32 -7.65
C PHE A 111 -3.30 -0.24 -8.67
N SER A 112 -2.41 0.65 -8.27
CA SER A 112 -1.71 1.58 -9.16
C SER A 112 -0.28 1.84 -8.67
N ASN A 113 0.63 2.07 -9.60
CA ASN A 113 1.98 2.56 -9.32
C ASN A 113 2.17 4.06 -9.60
N ASP A 114 1.13 4.73 -10.12
CA ASP A 114 1.12 6.15 -10.51
C ASP A 114 -0.11 6.92 -10.00
N GLU A 115 -0.97 6.26 -9.23
CA GLU A 115 -2.23 6.75 -8.67
C GLU A 115 -3.22 7.30 -9.70
N SER A 116 -2.99 7.02 -10.99
CA SER A 116 -3.79 7.49 -12.11
C SER A 116 -4.43 6.32 -12.85
N ASN A 117 -3.66 5.27 -13.10
CA ASN A 117 -4.10 4.05 -13.77
C ASN A 117 -4.37 2.96 -12.74
N TRP A 118 -5.64 2.75 -12.40
CA TRP A 118 -6.09 1.79 -11.40
C TRP A 118 -6.60 0.49 -12.06
N VAL A 119 -5.99 -0.64 -11.72
CA VAL A 119 -6.38 -1.96 -12.24
C VAL A 119 -6.87 -2.83 -11.09
N LYS A 120 -8.06 -3.42 -11.24
CA LYS A 120 -8.61 -4.35 -10.25
C LYS A 120 -7.72 -5.59 -10.18
N ASP A 121 -7.23 -5.90 -8.99
CA ASP A 121 -6.37 -7.06 -8.74
C ASP A 121 -7.22 -8.24 -8.25
N PHE A 122 -8.09 -8.01 -7.24
CA PHE A 122 -8.98 -9.04 -6.70
C PHE A 122 -10.25 -8.47 -6.02
N SER A 123 -11.28 -9.30 -5.88
CA SER A 123 -12.52 -9.00 -5.16
C SER A 123 -12.38 -9.18 -3.64
N TRP A 124 -13.40 -8.80 -2.87
CA TRP A 124 -13.50 -9.13 -1.45
C TRP A 124 -13.63 -10.63 -1.18
N LEU A 125 -14.38 -11.33 -2.04
CA LEU A 125 -14.48 -12.80 -2.08
C LEU A 125 -13.21 -13.38 -2.67
#